data_AF-A0A9D5AB66-F1
#
_entry.id   AF-A0A9D5AB66-F1
#
_cell.length_a   1.000
_cell.length_b   1.000
_cell.length_c   1.000
_cell.angle_alpha   90.00
_cell.angle_beta   90.00
_cell.angle_gamma   90.00
#
_symmetry.space_group_name_H-M   'P 1'
#
loop_
_entity.id
_entity.type
_entity.pdbx_description
1 polymer ?
#
loop_
_entity_poly.entity_id
_entity_poly.type
_entity_poly.pdbx_seq_one_letter_code
_entity_poly.pdbx_strand_id
1 'polypeptide(L)'
;MGRHKGFISDFLNHDGISEAIVMSDDDKQCSEVTADRDYVPGEQVLIRYGKFSNATLMLDFGFTIPHNIYDQVQIQLDIPKHDPLHGMKLDLLQQYFVPQANDAKSLKCSVNSFTIKFALILNFMFILMNNLASIP
;
A
#
# COMPACT_ATOMS: atom_id res chain seq x y z
N MET A 1 -36.72 -0.22 -0.32
CA MET A 1 -35.55 0.58 0.08
C MET A 1 -35.00 -0.03 1.37
N GLY A 2 -33.89 -0.76 1.32
CA GLY A 2 -33.27 -1.30 2.54
C GLY A 2 -32.73 -0.13 3.38
N ARG A 3 -32.95 -0.14 4.69
CA ARG A 3 -32.28 0.82 5.58
C ARG A 3 -30.80 0.50 5.54
N HIS A 4 -29.99 1.36 4.92
CA HIS A 4 -28.56 1.34 5.16
C HIS A 4 -28.35 1.63 6.65
N LYS A 5 -27.84 0.63 7.38
CA LYS A 5 -27.44 0.78 8.77
C LYS A 5 -25.99 1.29 8.71
N GLY A 6 -25.82 2.61 8.62
CA GLY A 6 -24.50 3.23 8.71
C GLY A 6 -23.96 3.08 10.13
N PHE A 7 -22.65 2.87 10.27
CA PHE A 7 -21.99 2.83 11.57
C PHE A 7 -21.55 4.25 11.95
N ILE A 8 -21.55 4.57 13.24
CA ILE A 8 -21.12 5.91 13.72
C ILE A 8 -19.66 6.18 13.32
N SER A 9 -18.83 5.14 13.24
CA SER A 9 -17.46 5.21 12.75
C SER A 9 -17.32 5.76 11.34
N ASP A 10 -18.35 5.63 10.50
CA ASP A 10 -18.31 6.07 9.10
C ASP A 10 -18.32 7.60 8.96
N PHE A 11 -18.64 8.32 10.05
CA PHE A 11 -18.57 9.78 10.12
C PHE A 11 -17.19 10.31 10.54
N LEU A 12 -16.28 9.44 10.99
CA LEU A 12 -14.93 9.85 11.38
C LEU A 12 -14.07 10.02 10.14
N ASN A 13 -13.32 11.13 10.05
CA ASN A 13 -12.48 11.44 8.89
C ASN A 13 -11.11 10.76 8.97
N HIS A 14 -10.45 10.65 7.82
CA HIS A 14 -9.12 10.04 7.70
C HIS A 14 -7.99 10.97 8.19
N ASP A 15 -7.13 10.44 9.05
CA ASP A 15 -5.76 10.90 9.24
C ASP A 15 -4.78 9.75 8.94
N GLY A 16 -3.77 10.05 8.11
CA GLY A 16 -2.71 9.10 7.76
C GLY A 16 -1.75 8.83 8.91
N ILE A 17 -1.65 9.74 9.89
CA ILE A 17 -0.70 9.63 11.02
C ILE A 17 -1.35 8.93 12.22
N SER A 18 -2.64 9.15 12.46
CA SER A 18 -3.42 8.50 13.53
C SER A 18 -3.22 6.98 13.57
N GLU A 19 -2.96 6.39 14.73
CA GLU A 19 -2.96 4.94 14.95
C GLU A 19 -4.35 4.42 15.35
N ALA A 20 -5.31 5.31 15.64
CA ALA A 20 -6.70 4.91 15.90
C ALA A 20 -7.33 4.31 14.63
N ILE A 21 -7.79 3.06 14.71
CA ILE A 21 -8.46 2.31 13.64
C ILE A 21 -9.77 1.70 14.15
N VAL A 22 -10.67 1.36 13.23
CA VAL A 22 -11.87 0.59 13.57
C VAL A 22 -11.49 -0.89 13.71
N MET A 23 -11.79 -1.47 14.87
CA MET A 23 -11.61 -2.88 15.16
C MET A 23 -12.97 -3.55 15.36
N SER A 24 -13.06 -4.86 15.13
CA SER A 24 -14.22 -5.68 15.50
C SER A 24 -13.93 -6.37 16.83
N ASP A 25 -14.84 -6.25 17.79
CA ASP A 25 -14.90 -7.09 18.97
C ASP A 25 -16.04 -8.10 18.77
N ASP A 26 -15.66 -9.32 18.39
CA ASP A 26 -16.60 -10.38 18.07
C ASP A 26 -17.29 -10.95 19.33
N ASP A 27 -16.66 -10.87 20.50
CA ASP A 27 -17.28 -11.32 21.75
C ASP A 27 -18.40 -10.36 22.17
N LYS A 28 -18.16 -9.05 22.05
CA LYS A 28 -19.16 -8.01 22.35
C LYS A 28 -20.09 -7.71 21.18
N GLN A 29 -19.84 -8.28 20.01
CA GLN A 29 -20.59 -8.02 18.78
C GLN A 29 -20.67 -6.52 18.45
N CYS A 30 -19.55 -5.81 18.59
CA CYS A 30 -19.47 -4.37 18.35
C CYS A 30 -18.20 -3.96 17.62
N SER A 31 -18.22 -2.79 16.99
CA SER A 31 -17.01 -2.14 16.50
C SER A 31 -16.45 -1.21 17.57
N GLU A 32 -15.13 -1.23 17.73
CA GLU A 32 -14.40 -0.41 18.71
C GLU A 32 -13.39 0.50 18.01
N VAL A 33 -13.26 1.73 18.52
CA VAL A 33 -12.19 2.66 18.16
C VAL A 33 -11.61 3.17 19.46
N THR A 34 -10.31 2.96 19.67
CA THR A 34 -9.57 3.54 20.80
C THR A 34 -8.79 4.75 20.31
N ALA A 35 -8.92 5.87 21.02
CA ALA A 35 -8.16 7.08 20.73
C ALA A 35 -6.66 6.84 20.98
N ASP A 36 -5.83 7.27 20.04
CA ASP A 36 -4.37 7.16 20.07
C ASP A 36 -3.70 8.41 20.68
N ARG A 37 -4.49 9.44 20.98
CA ARG A 37 -4.08 10.69 21.60
C ARG A 37 -5.24 11.34 22.33
N ASP A 38 -4.92 12.32 23.18
CA ASP A 38 -5.91 13.17 23.80
C ASP A 38 -6.52 14.15 22.78
N TYR A 39 -7.82 14.41 22.94
CA TYR A 39 -8.58 15.37 22.14
C TYR A 39 -9.13 16.48 23.05
N VAL A 40 -8.99 17.73 22.61
CA VAL A 40 -9.59 18.87 23.33
C VAL A 40 -11.04 19.11 22.88
N PRO A 41 -11.91 19.72 23.71
CA PRO A 41 -13.28 20.01 23.30
C PRO A 41 -13.36 20.85 22.03
N GLY A 42 -14.16 20.40 21.06
CA GLY A 42 -14.30 21.05 19.74
C GLY A 42 -13.27 20.61 18.70
N GLU A 43 -12.27 19.82 19.08
CA GLU A 43 -11.35 19.19 18.14
C GLU A 43 -12.04 18.06 17.37
N GLN A 44 -11.74 17.96 16.09
CA GLN A 44 -12.24 16.86 15.25
C GLN A 44 -11.54 15.56 15.64
N VAL A 45 -12.33 14.51 15.85
CA VAL A 45 -11.83 13.14 16.04
C VAL A 45 -11.56 12.53 14.68
N LEU A 46 -10.33 12.03 14.46
CA LEU A 46 -9.91 11.39 13.22
C LEU A 46 -9.48 9.94 13.47
N ILE A 47 -9.56 9.12 12.44
CA ILE A 47 -9.11 7.72 12.44
C ILE A 47 -8.30 7.45 11.18
N ARG A 48 -7.58 6.33 11.15
CA ARG A 48 -6.94 5.85 9.93
C ARG A 48 -7.84 4.83 9.24
N TYR A 49 -8.24 5.14 8.01
CA TYR A 49 -9.00 4.19 7.17
C TYR A 49 -8.13 3.01 6.72
N GLY A 50 -6.86 3.29 6.47
CA GLY A 50 -5.85 2.31 6.12
C GLY A 50 -4.53 2.97 5.73
N LYS A 51 -3.51 2.17 5.47
CA LYS A 51 -2.22 2.63 4.93
C LYS A 51 -2.31 2.70 3.40
N PHE A 52 -3.15 3.61 2.92
CA PHE A 52 -3.50 3.74 1.51
C PHE A 52 -2.72 4.85 0.81
N SER A 53 -2.45 4.66 -0.48
CA SER A 53 -1.89 5.72 -1.31
C SER A 53 -2.93 6.75 -1.72
N ASN A 54 -2.50 7.91 -2.20
CA ASN A 54 -3.44 8.91 -2.70
C ASN A 54 -4.24 8.41 -3.91
N ALA A 55 -3.68 7.49 -4.72
CA ALA A 55 -4.43 6.84 -5.79
C ALA A 55 -5.62 6.03 -5.24
N THR A 56 -5.41 5.23 -4.19
CA THR A 56 -6.48 4.47 -3.52
C THR A 56 -7.47 5.40 -2.82
N LEU A 57 -7.00 6.39 -2.05
CA LEU A 57 -7.87 7.37 -1.38
C LEU A 57 -8.76 8.10 -2.39
N MET A 58 -8.22 8.47 -3.55
CA MET A 58 -8.99 9.17 -4.58
C MET A 58 -10.05 8.27 -5.22
N LEU A 59 -9.68 7.05 -5.60
CA LEU A 59 -10.56 6.15 -6.35
C LEU A 59 -11.66 5.52 -5.48
N ASP A 60 -11.32 5.15 -4.24
CA ASP A 60 -12.24 4.40 -3.36
C ASP A 60 -12.97 5.31 -2.37
N PHE A 61 -12.37 6.45 -2.00
CA PHE A 61 -12.91 7.35 -0.97
C PHE A 61 -13.18 8.78 -1.46
N GLY A 62 -12.72 9.15 -2.65
CA GLY A 62 -13.03 10.45 -3.27
C GLY A 62 -12.22 11.65 -2.77
N PHE A 63 -11.07 11.44 -2.12
CA PHE A 63 -10.19 12.53 -1.66
C PHE A 63 -8.70 12.15 -1.70
N THR A 64 -7.83 13.15 -1.50
CA THR A 64 -6.38 12.95 -1.29
C THR A 64 -5.92 13.77 -0.10
N ILE A 65 -4.76 13.45 0.46
CA ILE A 65 -4.16 14.21 1.56
C ILE A 65 -2.74 14.68 1.21
N PRO A 66 -2.32 15.86 1.67
CA PRO A 66 -0.95 16.32 1.50
C PRO A 66 0.01 15.45 2.33
N HIS A 67 1.24 15.28 1.84
CA HIS A 67 2.32 14.57 2.54
C HIS A 67 1.95 13.17 3.05
N ASN A 68 1.12 12.43 2.29
CA ASN A 68 0.76 11.06 2.63
C ASN A 68 2.01 10.16 2.70
N ILE A 69 2.41 9.74 3.89
CA ILE A 69 3.58 8.88 4.11
C ILE A 69 3.38 7.45 3.58
N TYR A 70 2.15 7.08 3.24
CA TYR A 70 1.78 5.82 2.60
C TYR A 70 1.51 5.98 1.10
N ASP A 71 1.82 7.14 0.51
CA ASP A 71 1.69 7.30 -0.92
C ASP A 71 2.62 6.35 -1.67
N GLN A 72 2.10 5.79 -2.75
CA GLN A 72 2.80 4.80 -3.55
C GLN A 72 2.37 4.90 -5.01
N VAL A 73 3.32 4.64 -5.90
CA VAL A 73 3.07 4.54 -7.34
C VAL A 73 3.44 3.14 -7.79
N GLN A 74 2.71 2.62 -8.77
CA GLN A 74 3.07 1.37 -9.41
C GLN A 74 4.08 1.68 -10.51
N ILE A 75 5.25 1.07 -10.44
CA ILE A 75 6.27 1.14 -11.49
C ILE A 75 6.28 -0.22 -12.19
N GLN A 76 6.04 -0.23 -13.49
CA GLN A 76 6.21 -1.43 -14.29
C GLN A 76 7.63 -1.42 -14.87
N LEU A 77 8.38 -2.49 -14.59
CA LEU A 77 9.70 -2.74 -15.16
C LEU A 77 9.64 -4.05 -15.92
N ASP A 78 10.30 -4.11 -17.06
CA ASP A 78 10.41 -5.32 -17.86
C ASP A 78 11.90 -5.58 -18.13
N ILE A 79 12.33 -6.85 -18.07
CA ILE A 79 13.67 -7.22 -18.54
C ILE A 79 13.64 -7.24 -20.06
N PRO A 80 14.48 -6.47 -20.77
CA PRO A 80 14.50 -6.49 -22.23
C PRO A 80 14.82 -7.89 -22.77
N LYS A 81 14.03 -8.40 -23.70
CA LYS A 81 14.22 -9.75 -24.28
C LYS A 81 15.58 -9.96 -24.95
N HIS A 82 16.21 -8.88 -25.39
CA HIS A 82 17.53 -8.89 -26.03
C HIS A 82 18.68 -8.68 -25.04
N ASP A 83 18.41 -8.62 -23.73
CA ASP A 83 19.44 -8.58 -22.70
C ASP A 83 20.22 -9.92 -22.71
N PRO A 84 21.55 -9.91 -22.91
CA PRO A 84 22.35 -11.15 -22.91
C PRO A 84 22.20 -11.97 -21.63
N LEU A 85 21.84 -11.33 -20.52
CA LEU A 85 21.64 -11.94 -19.20
C LEU A 85 20.15 -12.10 -18.85
N HIS A 86 19.24 -12.00 -19.83
CA HIS A 86 17.80 -12.03 -19.60
C HIS A 86 17.34 -13.23 -18.75
N GLY A 87 17.81 -14.44 -19.08
CA GLY A 87 17.44 -15.65 -18.35
C GLY A 87 17.84 -15.58 -16.88
N MET A 88 19.10 -15.25 -16.59
CA MET A 88 19.62 -15.15 -15.23
C MET A 88 18.91 -14.07 -14.41
N LYS A 89 18.64 -12.90 -15.01
CA LYS A 89 17.89 -11.82 -14.35
C LYS A 89 16.46 -12.26 -14.03
N LEU A 90 15.81 -12.99 -14.93
CA LEU A 90 14.46 -13.49 -14.74
C LEU A 90 14.41 -14.55 -13.62
N ASP A 91 15.36 -15.48 -13.59
CA ASP A 91 15.45 -16.51 -12.55
C ASP A 91 15.64 -15.90 -11.16
N LEU A 92 16.50 -14.88 -11.04
CA LEU A 92 16.70 -14.13 -9.79
C LEU A 92 15.45 -13.36 -9.37
N LEU A 93 14.76 -12.70 -10.32
CA LEU A 93 13.50 -12.04 -10.01
C LEU A 93 12.46 -13.03 -9.49
N GLN A 94 12.35 -14.21 -10.09
CA GLN A 94 11.42 -15.25 -9.64
C GLN A 94 11.76 -15.78 -8.25
N GLN A 95 13.05 -16.01 -7.98
CA GLN A 95 13.51 -16.56 -6.70
C GLN A 95 13.32 -15.58 -5.53
N TYR A 96 13.53 -14.28 -5.74
CA TYR A 96 13.62 -13.31 -4.64
C TYR A 96 12.44 -12.33 -4.58
N PHE A 97 11.69 -12.13 -5.67
CA PHE A 97 10.75 -11.00 -5.78
C PHE A 97 9.32 -11.36 -6.18
N VAL A 98 8.99 -12.63 -6.47
CA VAL A 98 7.58 -13.02 -6.66
C VAL A 98 6.91 -13.14 -5.29
N PRO A 99 5.93 -12.29 -4.96
CA PRO A 99 5.18 -12.44 -3.73
C PRO A 99 4.36 -13.74 -3.80
N GLN A 100 4.31 -14.52 -2.72
CA GLN A 100 3.31 -15.57 -2.56
C GLN A 100 1.94 -14.87 -2.60
N ALA A 101 1.21 -15.00 -3.71
CA ALA A 101 -0.03 -14.29 -3.95
C ALA A 101 -1.13 -14.82 -3.01
N ASN A 102 -1.35 -14.15 -1.88
CA ASN A 102 -2.47 -14.46 -0.98
C ASN A 102 -3.66 -13.49 -1.13
N ASP A 103 -3.52 -12.34 -1.80
CA ASP A 103 -4.63 -11.41 -1.98
C ASP A 103 -5.02 -11.28 -3.45
N ALA A 104 -5.98 -12.13 -3.83
CA ALA A 104 -6.62 -12.14 -5.12
C ALA A 104 -7.50 -10.88 -5.30
N LYS A 105 -7.02 -9.93 -6.11
CA LYS A 105 -7.77 -9.10 -7.10
C LYS A 105 -6.95 -7.86 -7.46
N SER A 106 -5.94 -8.01 -8.31
CA SER A 106 -5.38 -6.88 -9.04
C SER A 106 -4.57 -7.40 -10.22
N LEU A 107 -5.14 -7.18 -11.42
CA LEU A 107 -4.48 -7.07 -12.73
C LEU A 107 -3.70 -8.30 -13.19
N LYS A 108 -3.81 -8.66 -14.48
CA LYS A 108 -2.93 -9.63 -15.11
C LYS A 108 -1.49 -9.09 -15.00
N CYS A 109 -0.78 -9.52 -13.97
CA CYS A 109 0.63 -9.25 -13.82
C CYS A 109 1.33 -9.98 -14.98
N SER A 110 1.84 -9.21 -15.95
CA SER A 110 2.93 -9.71 -16.79
C SER A 110 3.97 -10.28 -15.83
N VAL A 111 4.51 -11.46 -16.12
CA VAL A 111 5.45 -12.23 -15.27
C VAL A 111 6.67 -11.41 -14.78
N ASN A 112 6.85 -10.20 -15.30
CA ASN A 112 7.98 -9.31 -15.04
C ASN A 112 7.64 -8.07 -14.19
N SER A 113 6.38 -7.83 -13.82
CA SER A 113 5.96 -6.60 -13.10
C SER A 113 6.05 -6.77 -11.58
N PHE A 114 6.62 -5.78 -10.87
CA PHE A 114 6.60 -5.73 -9.40
C PHE A 114 6.36 -4.31 -8.89
N THR A 115 5.67 -4.18 -7.76
CA THR A 115 5.34 -2.89 -7.15
C THR A 115 6.47 -2.42 -6.25
N ILE A 116 7.12 -1.30 -6.57
CA ILE A 116 8.11 -0.66 -5.69
C ILE A 116 7.44 0.42 -4.86
N LYS A 117 7.42 0.24 -3.53
CA LYS A 117 7.08 1.33 -2.60
C LYS A 117 8.30 2.25 -2.45
N PHE A 118 8.12 3.57 -2.49
CA PHE A 118 9.18 4.58 -2.59
C PHE A 118 10.34 4.41 -1.60
N ALA A 119 10.10 3.84 -0.41
CA ALA A 119 11.13 3.55 0.59
C ALA A 119 12.24 2.58 0.12
N LEU A 120 12.01 1.79 -0.93
CA LEU A 120 12.95 0.78 -1.44
C LEU A 120 13.70 1.21 -2.72
N ILE A 121 13.38 2.38 -3.30
CA ILE A 121 13.91 2.81 -4.61
C ILE A 121 15.43 2.96 -4.60
N LEU A 122 16.01 3.52 -3.54
CA LEU A 122 17.47 3.70 -3.46
C LEU A 122 18.21 2.36 -3.43
N ASN A 123 17.74 1.40 -2.63
CA ASN A 123 18.37 0.08 -2.54
C ASN A 123 18.18 -0.73 -3.83
N PHE A 124 17.01 -0.63 -4.46
CA PHE A 124 16.73 -1.35 -5.70
C PHE A 124 17.53 -0.80 -6.89
N MET A 125 17.58 0.53 -7.06
CA MET A 125 18.41 1.16 -8.09
C MET A 125 19.90 0.89 -7.83
N PHE A 126 20.35 0.90 -6.57
CA PHE A 126 21.73 0.57 -6.21
C PHE A 126 22.09 -0.87 -6.58
N ILE A 127 21.22 -1.85 -6.34
CA ILE A 127 21.47 -3.24 -6.73
C ILE A 127 21.44 -3.41 -8.26
N LEU A 128 20.54 -2.73 -8.96
CA LEU A 128 20.44 -2.84 -10.42
C LEU A 128 21.60 -2.15 -11.15
N MET A 129 22.04 -0.99 -10.66
CA MET A 129 23.13 -0.21 -11.26
C MET A 129 24.52 -0.75 -10.88
N ASN A 130 24.72 -1.26 -9.67
CA ASN A 130 26.04 -1.78 -9.27
C ASN A 130 26.33 -3.21 -9.73
N ASN A 131 25.32 -4.00 -10.09
CA ASN A 131 25.53 -5.29 -10.75
C ASN A 131 25.82 -5.18 -12.26
N LEU A 132 25.83 -3.96 -12.83
CA LEU A 132 26.38 -3.71 -14.17
C LEU A 132 27.90 -3.43 -14.15
N ALA A 133 28.50 -3.23 -12.98
CA ALA A 133 29.92 -2.88 -12.84
C ALA A 133 30.83 -4.06 -12.42
N SER A 134 30.25 -5.24 -12.18
CA SER A 134 30.98 -6.42 -11.66
C SER A 134 30.72 -7.67 -12.50
N ILE A 135 31.05 -7.61 -13.79
CA ILE A 135 31.29 -8.82 -14.59
C ILE A 135 32.59 -8.55 -15.37
N PRO A 136 33.63 -9.39 -15.24
CA PRO A 136 34.82 -9.29 -16.09
C PRO A 136 34.50 -9.52 -17.57
#